data_AF-A0A5M9MWF1-F1
#
_entry.id   AF-A0A5M9MWF1-F1
#
_cell.length_a   1.000
_cell.length_b   1.000
_cell.length_c   1.000
_cell.angle_alpha   90.00
_cell.angle_beta   90.00
_cell.angle_gamma   90.00
#
_symmetry.space_group_name_H-M   'P 1'
#
loop_
_entity.id
_entity.type
_entity.pdbx_description
1 polymer ?
#
loop_
_entity_poly.entity_id
_entity_poly.type
_entity_poly.pdbx_seq_one_letter_code
_entity_poly.pdbx_strand_id
1 'polypeptide(L)'
;MNIRPPKTAPGSAVDFGVKIDNMDLENITNDEFAAIRDTLYHQHIVLFKNQQSLSPRTQYEFTKRFKPYGHGRKIILQSLRHLKAVLDQPQAMVKENGFLKSYQGLENITLRHPNHRRVHRDASSPPNISNLTPRQHAMRRYIWMSRTRAFTGAGLYTEGREIPESDLPSVAPSKIQILAMAWKNRVRGKLSLQIHPSCVCKIHLADGSVIDGLARVRGIIYRLQRPTISSHDVYAHDWSEGNMILFNNHRVLHSIGGTPYFTT
;
A
#
# COMPACT_ATOMS: atom_id res chain seq x y z
N MET A 1 -4.41 22.15 -16.55
CA MET A 1 -4.51 20.79 -15.97
C MET A 1 -5.90 20.21 -16.28
N ASN A 2 -6.00 19.05 -16.92
CA ASN A 2 -7.29 18.39 -17.25
C ASN A 2 -7.51 17.22 -16.29
N ILE A 3 -8.43 17.38 -15.32
CA ILE A 3 -8.71 16.40 -14.27
C ILE A 3 -10.01 15.68 -14.58
N ARG A 4 -10.00 14.35 -14.63
CA ARG A 4 -11.18 13.51 -14.90
C ARG A 4 -11.23 12.30 -13.97
N PRO A 5 -12.40 11.73 -13.67
CA PRO A 5 -12.47 10.44 -12.97
C PRO A 5 -11.76 9.33 -13.76
N PRO A 6 -11.17 8.32 -13.08
CA PRO A 6 -10.63 7.14 -13.75
C PRO A 6 -11.76 6.30 -14.35
N LYS A 7 -11.41 5.46 -15.34
CA LYS A 7 -12.34 4.46 -15.87
C LYS A 7 -12.58 3.39 -14.81
N THR A 8 -13.84 3.12 -14.50
CA THR A 8 -14.26 2.07 -13.56
C THR A 8 -15.05 0.98 -14.29
N ALA A 9 -15.16 -0.19 -13.66
CA ALA A 9 -16.00 -1.28 -14.19
C ALA A 9 -17.50 -0.91 -14.08
N PRO A 10 -18.36 -1.43 -14.97
CA PRO A 10 -19.81 -1.25 -14.84
C PRO A 10 -20.30 -1.71 -13.46
N GLY A 11 -21.13 -0.89 -12.81
CA GLY A 11 -21.64 -1.17 -11.47
C GLY A 11 -20.63 -0.97 -10.33
N SER A 12 -19.53 -0.26 -10.56
CA SER A 12 -18.61 0.15 -9.48
C SER A 12 -19.14 1.37 -8.73
N ALA A 13 -19.02 1.40 -7.40
CA ALA A 13 -19.23 2.60 -6.57
C ALA A 13 -17.93 3.31 -6.18
N VAL A 14 -16.82 3.03 -6.89
CA VAL A 14 -15.59 3.79 -6.71
C VAL A 14 -15.87 5.27 -7.00
N ASP A 15 -15.78 6.08 -5.94
CA ASP A 15 -16.02 7.53 -5.94
C ASP A 15 -14.72 8.32 -5.70
N PHE A 16 -13.58 7.64 -5.77
CA PHE A 16 -12.26 8.20 -5.49
C PHE A 16 -11.32 8.03 -6.68
N GLY A 17 -10.29 8.87 -6.68
CA GLY A 17 -9.25 8.88 -7.68
C GLY A 17 -9.56 9.82 -8.83
N VAL A 18 -8.51 10.38 -9.41
CA VAL A 18 -8.59 11.14 -10.65
C VAL A 18 -7.45 10.78 -11.58
N LYS A 19 -7.67 11.07 -12.85
CA LYS A 19 -6.72 10.99 -13.93
C LYS A 19 -6.38 12.41 -14.39
N ILE A 20 -5.10 12.66 -14.60
CA ILE A 20 -4.54 13.92 -15.10
C ILE A 20 -3.80 13.62 -16.40
N ASP A 21 -4.31 14.18 -17.49
CA ASP A 21 -3.72 14.06 -18.82
C ASP A 21 -2.79 15.24 -19.13
N ASN A 22 -1.79 14.99 -19.98
CA ASN A 22 -0.93 16.00 -20.61
C ASN A 22 -0.25 16.96 -19.62
N MET A 23 0.31 16.41 -18.55
CA MET A 23 1.11 17.17 -17.59
C MET A 23 2.58 16.82 -17.75
N ASP A 24 3.41 17.84 -17.90
CA ASP A 24 4.86 17.69 -17.91
C ASP A 24 5.39 17.70 -16.46
N LEU A 25 5.56 16.51 -15.88
CA LEU A 25 6.05 16.38 -14.51
C LEU A 25 7.51 16.82 -14.34
N GLU A 26 8.30 16.92 -15.42
CA GLU A 26 9.67 17.44 -15.40
C GLU A 26 9.71 18.94 -15.08
N ASN A 27 8.67 19.68 -15.47
CA ASN A 27 8.67 21.14 -15.44
C ASN A 27 7.42 21.73 -14.75
N ILE A 28 6.97 21.13 -13.64
CA ILE A 28 5.79 21.63 -12.92
C ILE A 28 6.08 22.90 -12.10
N THR A 29 5.15 23.85 -12.16
CA THR A 29 5.16 25.05 -11.33
C THR A 29 4.82 24.75 -9.86
N ASN A 30 5.00 25.74 -8.99
CA ASN A 30 4.56 25.63 -7.58
C ASN A 30 3.04 25.54 -7.44
N ASP A 31 2.29 26.27 -8.28
CA ASP A 31 0.83 26.27 -8.25
C ASP A 31 0.26 24.95 -8.75
N GLU A 32 0.84 24.38 -9.82
CA GLU A 32 0.50 23.05 -10.30
C GLU A 32 0.79 21.97 -9.26
N PHE A 33 1.93 22.04 -8.58
CA PHE A 33 2.21 21.14 -7.47
C PHE A 33 1.21 21.29 -6.33
N ALA A 34 0.83 22.51 -5.96
CA ALA A 34 -0.17 22.76 -4.94
C ALA A 34 -1.53 22.16 -5.33
N ALA A 35 -1.93 22.29 -6.60
CA ALA A 35 -3.14 21.69 -7.15
C ALA A 35 -3.08 20.16 -7.14
N ILE A 36 -1.96 19.54 -7.53
CA ILE A 36 -1.76 18.08 -7.43
C ILE A 36 -1.90 17.64 -5.97
N ARG A 37 -1.23 18.35 -5.05
CA ARG A 37 -1.24 18.02 -3.63
C ARG A 37 -2.66 18.05 -3.08
N ASP A 38 -3.38 19.13 -3.33
CA ASP A 38 -4.77 19.26 -2.92
C ASP A 38 -5.64 18.14 -3.51
N THR A 39 -5.48 17.88 -4.81
CA THR A 39 -6.15 16.80 -5.51
C THR A 39 -5.86 15.44 -4.87
N LEU A 40 -4.61 15.13 -4.51
CA LEU A 40 -4.24 13.88 -3.84
C LEU A 40 -4.92 13.72 -2.48
N TYR A 41 -5.02 14.80 -1.68
CA TYR A 41 -5.68 14.73 -0.38
C TYR A 41 -7.21 14.65 -0.48
N HIS A 42 -7.79 15.12 -1.58
CA HIS A 42 -9.23 15.04 -1.85
C HIS A 42 -9.67 13.74 -2.52
N GLN A 43 -8.87 13.27 -3.49
CA GLN A 43 -9.19 12.16 -4.40
C GLN A 43 -8.41 10.88 -4.08
N HIS A 44 -7.38 10.94 -3.23
CA HIS A 44 -6.58 9.82 -2.70
C HIS A 44 -5.73 9.06 -3.70
N ILE A 45 -6.08 9.11 -4.99
CA ILE A 45 -5.32 8.54 -6.10
C ILE A 45 -5.26 9.60 -7.20
N VAL A 46 -4.07 9.80 -7.75
CA VAL A 46 -3.84 10.62 -8.94
C VAL A 46 -3.08 9.78 -9.96
N LEU A 47 -3.70 9.54 -11.10
CA LEU A 47 -3.13 8.83 -12.24
C LEU A 47 -2.63 9.84 -13.28
N PHE A 48 -1.34 9.90 -13.49
CA PHE A 48 -0.73 10.61 -14.60
C PHE A 48 -0.54 9.65 -15.77
N LYS A 49 -0.89 10.09 -16.99
CA LYS A 49 -0.60 9.36 -18.23
C LYS A 49 0.59 9.98 -18.96
N ASN A 50 1.15 9.21 -19.89
CA ASN A 50 2.20 9.66 -20.81
C ASN A 50 3.50 10.10 -20.09
N GLN A 51 3.90 9.38 -19.05
CA GLN A 51 5.09 9.63 -18.24
C GLN A 51 6.25 8.68 -18.60
N GLN A 52 6.30 8.16 -19.84
CA GLN A 52 7.36 7.23 -20.29
C GLN A 52 8.76 7.85 -20.18
N SER A 53 8.83 9.16 -20.40
CA SER A 53 10.08 9.93 -20.41
C SER A 53 10.44 10.49 -19.03
N LEU A 54 9.64 10.21 -17.99
CA LEU A 54 9.87 10.75 -16.66
C LEU A 54 11.17 10.19 -16.07
N SER A 55 12.09 11.08 -15.74
CA SER A 55 13.39 10.72 -15.19
C SER A 55 13.28 10.25 -13.74
N PRO A 56 14.13 9.30 -13.30
CA PRO A 56 14.19 8.89 -11.89
C PRO A 56 14.46 10.07 -10.94
N ARG A 57 15.25 11.06 -11.39
CA ARG A 57 15.54 12.29 -10.65
C ARG A 57 14.26 13.08 -10.38
N THR A 58 13.48 13.35 -11.42
CA THR A 58 12.23 14.10 -11.30
C THR A 58 11.21 13.32 -10.48
N GLN A 59 11.09 12.00 -10.65
CA GLN A 59 10.25 11.18 -9.80
C GLN A 59 10.61 11.33 -8.31
N TYR A 60 11.91 11.35 -7.98
CA TYR A 60 12.41 11.55 -6.62
C TYR A 60 12.11 12.95 -6.09
N GLU A 61 12.48 14.01 -6.81
CA GLU A 61 12.28 15.39 -6.36
C GLU A 61 10.78 15.73 -6.27
N PHE A 62 9.96 15.29 -7.22
CA PHE A 62 8.50 15.39 -7.15
C PHE A 62 7.94 14.75 -5.88
N THR A 63 8.33 13.50 -5.59
CA THR A 63 7.87 12.78 -4.39
C THR A 63 8.34 13.45 -3.10
N LYS A 64 9.55 14.00 -3.09
CA LYS A 64 10.15 14.69 -1.93
C LYS A 64 9.38 15.95 -1.55
N ARG A 65 8.78 16.67 -2.50
CA ARG A 65 7.95 17.85 -2.24
C ARG A 65 6.70 17.56 -1.40
N PHE A 66 6.25 16.30 -1.32
CA PHE A 66 5.12 15.89 -0.45
C PHE A 66 5.50 15.67 1.02
N LYS A 67 6.80 15.60 1.35
CA LYS A 67 7.24 15.43 2.72
C LYS A 67 7.27 16.78 3.43
N PRO A 68 6.69 16.93 4.64
CA PRO A 68 7.09 18.05 5.50
C PRO A 68 8.59 17.90 5.78
N TYR A 69 9.35 19.01 5.73
CA TYR A 69 10.77 19.00 6.12
C TYR A 69 10.92 18.33 7.49
N GLY A 70 11.76 17.30 7.56
CA GLY A 70 12.13 16.63 8.81
C GLY A 70 11.38 15.33 9.11
N HIS A 71 11.84 14.22 8.51
CA HIS A 71 12.18 12.99 9.24
C HIS A 71 12.82 12.01 8.25
N GLY A 72 14.16 11.99 8.27
CA GLY A 72 14.98 11.05 7.53
C GLY A 72 14.74 9.62 8.02
N ARG A 73 13.79 8.91 7.41
CA ARG A 73 13.83 7.45 7.42
C ARG A 73 14.89 7.03 6.41
N LYS A 74 16.06 6.61 6.91
CA LYS A 74 16.96 5.74 6.16
C LYS A 74 16.11 4.60 5.60
N ILE A 75 16.01 4.51 4.27
CA ILE A 75 15.42 3.35 3.61
C ILE A 75 16.25 2.16 4.07
N ILE A 76 15.67 1.29 4.90
CA ILE A 76 16.33 0.05 5.30
C ILE A 76 16.25 -0.88 4.08
N LEU A 77 17.27 -0.81 3.22
CA LEU A 77 17.43 -1.66 2.02
C LEU A 77 17.29 -3.16 2.31
N GLN A 78 17.55 -3.59 3.55
CA GLN A 78 17.50 -5.01 3.94
C GLN A 78 16.12 -5.67 3.81
N SER A 79 15.02 -4.91 3.79
CA SER A 79 13.66 -5.46 3.59
C SER A 79 13.18 -5.47 2.14
N LEU A 80 13.99 -4.99 1.18
CA LEU A 80 13.64 -4.85 -0.24
C LEU A 80 14.48 -5.79 -1.12
N ARG A 81 14.70 -7.03 -0.69
CA ARG A 81 15.56 -8.02 -1.40
C ARG A 81 15.16 -8.31 -2.86
N HIS A 82 14.00 -7.86 -3.30
CA HIS A 82 13.45 -8.08 -4.64
C HIS A 82 13.40 -6.83 -5.53
N LEU A 83 13.77 -5.66 -4.99
CA LEU A 83 13.78 -4.41 -5.74
C LEU A 83 15.24 -3.99 -5.98
N LYS A 84 15.53 -3.45 -7.17
CA LYS A 84 16.86 -2.90 -7.48
C LYS A 84 16.81 -1.39 -7.53
N ALA A 85 17.72 -0.74 -6.81
CA ALA A 85 17.85 0.71 -6.83
C ALA A 85 18.45 1.17 -8.18
N VAL A 86 18.00 2.31 -8.71
CA VAL A 86 18.62 2.95 -9.88
C VAL A 86 20.00 3.48 -9.48
N LEU A 87 21.02 3.23 -10.31
CA LEU A 87 22.42 3.51 -9.96
C LEU A 87 22.65 5.00 -9.62
N ASP A 88 22.14 5.90 -10.47
CA ASP A 88 22.30 7.34 -10.31
C ASP A 88 21.26 7.99 -9.39
N GLN A 89 20.24 7.22 -8.96
CA GLN A 89 19.20 7.69 -8.04
C GLN A 89 18.72 6.56 -7.12
N PRO A 90 19.50 6.16 -6.09
CA PRO A 90 19.22 4.96 -5.31
C PRO A 90 17.92 4.95 -4.49
N GLN A 91 17.26 6.11 -4.36
CA GLN A 91 15.96 6.26 -3.73
C GLN A 91 14.80 5.82 -4.65
N ALA A 92 15.04 5.74 -5.96
CA ALA A 92 14.13 5.17 -6.93
C ALA A 92 14.40 3.67 -7.03
N MET A 93 13.35 2.87 -6.80
CA MET A 93 13.42 1.41 -6.79
C MET A 93 12.71 0.84 -8.01
N VAL A 94 13.39 -0.02 -8.76
CA VAL A 94 12.82 -0.80 -9.86
C VAL A 94 12.09 -2.01 -9.29
N LYS A 95 10.80 -2.11 -9.64
CA LYS A 95 9.92 -3.21 -9.27
C LYS A 95 9.34 -3.85 -10.53
N GLU A 96 9.92 -4.97 -10.93
CA GLU A 96 9.48 -5.74 -12.10
C GLU A 96 9.52 -7.25 -11.81
N ASN A 97 9.09 -8.06 -12.77
CA ASN A 97 9.20 -9.52 -12.72
C ASN A 97 9.74 -10.05 -14.05
N GLY A 98 10.85 -10.77 -14.03
CA GLY A 98 11.53 -11.30 -15.22
C GLY A 98 12.89 -10.68 -15.48
N PHE A 99 13.45 -10.96 -16.66
CA PHE A 99 14.75 -10.48 -17.09
C PHE A 99 14.64 -9.10 -17.76
N LEU A 100 15.50 -8.18 -17.35
CA LEU A 100 15.70 -6.86 -17.95
C LEU A 100 17.13 -6.79 -18.50
N LYS A 101 17.24 -6.56 -19.81
CA LYS A 101 18.52 -6.41 -20.51
C LYS A 101 19.27 -5.16 -20.04
N SER A 102 18.59 -4.01 -20.01
CA SER A 102 19.11 -2.79 -19.42
C SER A 102 18.00 -1.82 -19.00
N TYR A 103 18.22 -1.04 -17.94
CA TYR A 103 17.33 0.04 -17.50
C TYR A 103 18.08 1.01 -16.56
N GLN A 104 18.17 2.29 -16.94
CA GLN A 104 18.70 3.38 -16.09
C GLN A 104 20.04 3.02 -15.40
N GLY A 105 21.02 2.56 -16.18
CA GLY A 105 22.35 2.16 -15.70
C GLY A 105 22.43 0.75 -15.07
N LEU A 106 21.31 0.02 -14.97
CA LEU A 106 21.29 -1.40 -14.64
C LEU A 106 21.41 -2.24 -15.91
N GLU A 107 22.20 -3.31 -15.88
CA GLU A 107 22.34 -4.27 -16.99
C GLU A 107 22.11 -5.70 -16.49
N ASN A 108 21.50 -6.53 -17.35
CA ASN A 108 21.32 -7.97 -17.17
C ASN A 108 20.73 -8.36 -15.79
N ILE A 109 19.66 -7.68 -15.37
CA ILE A 109 19.03 -7.92 -14.06
C ILE A 109 17.83 -8.86 -14.19
N THR A 110 17.71 -9.83 -13.28
CA THR A 110 16.48 -10.62 -13.12
C THR A 110 15.77 -10.19 -11.85
N LEU A 111 14.52 -9.77 -11.95
CA LEU A 111 13.67 -9.35 -10.83
C LEU A 111 12.59 -10.41 -10.57
N ARG A 112 12.23 -10.60 -9.29
CA ARG A 112 11.26 -11.62 -8.87
C ARG A 112 10.17 -10.99 -8.01
N HIS A 113 8.91 -11.15 -8.42
CA HIS A 113 7.75 -10.69 -7.65
C HIS A 113 7.01 -11.86 -6.94
N PRO A 114 6.52 -11.71 -5.69
CA PRO A 114 5.69 -12.72 -5.03
C PRO A 114 4.31 -12.91 -5.69
N ASN A 115 3.75 -14.13 -5.66
CA ASN A 115 2.49 -14.51 -6.33
C ASN A 115 1.44 -15.07 -5.31
N HIS A 116 0.14 -14.78 -5.51
CA HIS A 116 -0.98 -15.02 -4.58
C HIS A 116 -2.20 -15.66 -5.29
N ARG A 117 -2.42 -16.98 -5.21
CA ARG A 117 -3.54 -17.68 -5.89
C ARG A 117 -4.40 -18.55 -4.94
N ARG A 118 -5.73 -18.29 -4.95
CA ARG A 118 -6.92 -19.09 -4.53
C ARG A 118 -7.63 -18.76 -3.19
N VAL A 119 -8.98 -18.82 -3.22
CA VAL A 119 -9.97 -17.84 -2.69
C VAL A 119 -11.06 -18.45 -1.76
N HIS A 120 -11.80 -17.55 -1.06
CA HIS A 120 -12.72 -17.50 0.13
C HIS A 120 -14.09 -18.25 0.21
N ARG A 121 -14.71 -18.25 1.42
CA ARG A 121 -16.15 -18.54 1.74
C ARG A 121 -16.70 -17.59 2.86
N ASP A 122 -18.02 -17.31 2.77
CA ASP A 122 -19.06 -16.57 3.55
C ASP A 122 -18.82 -15.85 4.90
N ALA A 123 -19.64 -14.80 5.12
CA ALA A 123 -19.53 -13.78 6.17
C ALA A 123 -20.73 -13.74 7.14
N SER A 124 -20.48 -13.18 8.34
CA SER A 124 -21.46 -12.79 9.37
C SER A 124 -21.27 -11.32 9.80
N SER A 125 -22.28 -10.74 10.44
CA SER A 125 -22.53 -9.28 10.59
C SER A 125 -21.47 -8.47 11.38
N PRO A 126 -21.32 -7.16 11.11
CA PRO A 126 -20.23 -6.32 11.63
C PRO A 126 -20.53 -5.61 12.97
N PRO A 127 -19.50 -5.33 13.80
CA PRO A 127 -19.58 -4.38 14.91
C PRO A 127 -19.29 -2.92 14.49
N ASN A 128 -19.75 -1.97 15.31
CA ASN A 128 -19.75 -0.52 15.06
C ASN A 128 -18.34 0.13 15.09
N ILE A 129 -18.09 1.08 14.19
CA ILE A 129 -16.79 1.71 13.87
C ILE A 129 -16.43 2.86 14.84
N SER A 130 -17.32 3.27 15.74
CA SER A 130 -17.08 4.41 16.65
C SER A 130 -16.08 4.14 17.78
N ASN A 131 -15.78 2.87 18.09
CA ASN A 131 -14.97 2.49 19.27
C ASN A 131 -13.58 1.96 18.88
N LEU A 132 -12.95 2.50 17.83
CA LEU A 132 -11.72 1.95 17.28
C LEU A 132 -10.52 2.13 18.22
N THR A 133 -10.01 1.01 18.71
CA THR A 133 -8.99 0.92 19.74
C THR A 133 -7.57 0.80 19.13
N PRO A 134 -6.46 0.80 19.90
CA PRO A 134 -5.12 0.67 19.29
C PRO A 134 -4.79 -0.76 18.83
N ARG A 135 -4.07 -0.92 17.70
CA ARG A 135 -3.49 -2.23 17.29
C ARG A 135 -1.99 -2.25 17.47
N GLN A 136 -1.47 -3.41 17.84
CA GLN A 136 -0.04 -3.66 17.86
C GLN A 136 0.39 -4.35 16.56
N HIS A 137 1.39 -3.77 15.90
CA HIS A 137 2.08 -4.42 14.79
C HIS A 137 3.12 -5.40 15.33
N ALA A 138 3.16 -6.60 14.75
CA ALA A 138 4.10 -7.65 15.12
C ALA A 138 5.56 -7.23 14.86
N MET A 139 6.46 -7.82 15.65
CA MET A 139 7.91 -7.68 15.48
C MET A 139 8.29 -7.97 14.04
N ARG A 140 8.97 -7.01 13.39
CA ARG A 140 9.41 -7.15 11.99
C ARG A 140 8.31 -7.61 11.03
N ARG A 141 7.08 -7.10 11.17
CA ARG A 141 5.89 -7.07 10.28
C ARG A 141 5.73 -8.11 9.15
N TYR A 142 6.74 -8.37 8.33
CA TYR A 142 6.74 -9.34 7.22
C TYR A 142 7.49 -10.65 7.52
N ILE A 143 8.43 -10.66 8.47
CA ILE A 143 9.24 -11.85 8.79
C ILE A 143 8.40 -12.88 9.53
N TRP A 144 7.73 -12.47 10.62
CA TRP A 144 6.93 -13.37 11.46
C TRP A 144 5.83 -14.11 10.69
N MET A 145 5.26 -13.48 9.67
CA MET A 145 4.19 -14.04 8.83
C MET A 145 4.69 -14.68 7.53
N SER A 146 6.00 -14.73 7.27
CA SER A 146 6.56 -15.09 5.97
C SER A 146 6.20 -16.49 5.47
N ARG A 147 5.89 -17.42 6.38
CA ARG A 147 5.47 -18.80 6.08
C ARG A 147 3.95 -18.97 6.00
N THR A 148 3.19 -17.91 6.29
CA THR A 148 1.71 -17.92 6.29
C THR A 148 1.17 -17.57 4.92
N ARG A 149 0.15 -18.31 4.46
CA ARG A 149 -0.55 -18.02 3.20
C ARG A 149 -1.46 -16.81 3.38
N ALA A 150 -1.50 -15.99 2.34
CA ALA A 150 -2.36 -14.82 2.29
C ALA A 150 -3.81 -15.17 1.90
N PHE A 151 -4.71 -14.34 2.39
CA PHE A 151 -6.16 -14.41 2.25
C PHE A 151 -6.63 -13.03 1.76
N THR A 152 -7.47 -12.96 0.73
CA THR A 152 -8.09 -11.73 0.18
C THR A 152 -7.11 -10.68 -0.34
N GLY A 153 -5.89 -11.08 -0.71
CA GLY A 153 -4.85 -10.16 -1.21
C GLY A 153 -4.19 -9.30 -0.13
N ALA A 154 -4.72 -9.29 1.10
CA ALA A 154 -4.22 -8.46 2.19
C ALA A 154 -4.20 -9.17 3.55
N GLY A 155 -5.20 -10.00 3.86
CA GLY A 155 -5.25 -10.80 5.08
C GLY A 155 -4.38 -12.06 5.03
N LEU A 156 -4.43 -12.85 6.10
CA LEU A 156 -3.70 -14.11 6.26
C LEU A 156 -4.62 -15.20 6.80
N TYR A 157 -4.36 -16.45 6.40
CA TYR A 157 -4.98 -17.61 7.07
C TYR A 157 -4.43 -17.80 8.48
N THR A 158 -5.22 -18.41 9.37
CA THR A 158 -4.75 -18.86 10.70
C THR A 158 -4.46 -20.34 10.63
N GLU A 159 -3.20 -20.66 10.32
CA GLU A 159 -2.74 -22.03 10.04
C GLU A 159 -1.51 -22.44 10.86
N GLY A 160 -1.16 -21.66 11.89
CA GLY A 160 -0.06 -21.97 12.81
C GLY A 160 1.32 -22.00 12.14
N ARG A 161 1.50 -21.23 11.06
CA ARG A 161 2.75 -21.16 10.30
C ARG A 161 3.60 -19.95 10.66
N GLU A 162 3.12 -19.10 11.56
CA GLU A 162 3.85 -17.94 12.04
C GLU A 162 5.18 -18.37 12.69
N ILE A 163 6.24 -17.60 12.46
CA ILE A 163 7.53 -17.83 13.12
C ILE A 163 7.34 -17.48 14.61
N PRO A 164 7.65 -18.40 15.55
CA PRO A 164 7.59 -18.13 16.98
C PRO A 164 8.43 -16.94 17.39
N GLU A 165 8.01 -16.22 18.44
CA GLU A 165 8.72 -15.04 18.93
C GLU A 165 10.17 -15.35 19.34
N SER A 166 10.43 -16.56 19.86
CA SER A 166 11.77 -17.06 20.19
C SER A 166 12.72 -17.12 19.00
N ASP A 167 12.16 -17.34 17.80
CA ASP A 167 12.92 -17.57 16.57
C ASP A 167 13.02 -16.27 15.74
N LEU A 168 12.38 -15.20 16.20
CA LEU A 168 12.47 -13.89 15.58
C LEU A 168 13.71 -13.16 16.06
N PRO A 169 14.40 -12.42 15.17
CA PRO A 169 15.48 -11.56 15.60
C PRO A 169 14.96 -10.53 16.60
N SER A 170 15.71 -10.35 17.70
CA SER A 170 15.34 -9.43 18.77
C SER A 170 14.99 -8.04 18.24
N VAL A 171 14.03 -7.41 18.91
CA VAL A 171 13.56 -6.07 18.59
C VAL A 171 13.51 -5.24 19.85
N ALA A 172 14.01 -4.01 19.78
CA ALA A 172 13.86 -3.07 20.89
C ALA A 172 12.36 -2.78 21.12
N PRO A 173 11.86 -2.77 22.36
CA PRO A 173 10.45 -2.48 22.66
C PRO A 173 9.95 -1.18 22.03
N SER A 174 10.80 -0.15 21.95
CA SER A 174 10.48 1.15 21.32
C SER A 174 10.21 1.09 19.81
N LYS A 175 10.52 -0.03 19.15
CA LYS A 175 10.23 -0.28 17.73
C LYS A 175 8.91 -1.01 17.51
N ILE A 176 8.28 -1.50 18.57
CA ILE A 176 6.93 -2.09 18.52
C ILE A 176 5.92 -0.95 18.44
N GLN A 177 5.09 -0.95 17.40
CA GLN A 177 4.15 0.15 17.15
C GLN A 177 2.75 -0.25 17.58
N ILE A 178 2.20 0.50 18.53
CA ILE A 178 0.78 0.49 18.88
C ILE A 178 0.15 1.73 18.23
N LEU A 179 -0.71 1.51 17.22
CA LEU A 179 -1.27 2.58 16.38
C LEU A 179 -2.79 2.56 16.41
N ALA A 180 -3.41 3.73 16.29
CA ALA A 180 -4.85 3.85 16.16
C ALA A 180 -5.35 3.12 14.90
N MET A 181 -6.56 2.56 14.99
CA MET A 181 -7.20 1.81 13.91
C MET A 181 -7.86 2.69 12.85
N ALA A 182 -8.11 3.95 13.19
CA ALA A 182 -8.60 4.96 12.27
C ALA A 182 -7.67 6.16 12.23
N TRP A 183 -7.52 6.70 11.03
CA TRP A 183 -6.88 7.98 10.79
C TRP A 183 -7.94 9.04 10.49
N LYS A 184 -7.85 10.19 11.15
CA LYS A 184 -8.68 11.35 10.84
C LYS A 184 -7.98 12.20 9.79
N ASN A 185 -8.63 12.38 8.64
CA ASN A 185 -8.15 13.31 7.63
C ASN A 185 -8.21 14.74 8.19
N ARG A 186 -7.06 15.40 8.35
CA ARG A 186 -7.01 16.77 8.90
C ARG A 186 -7.61 17.82 7.98
N VAL A 187 -7.70 17.55 6.68
CA VAL A 187 -8.32 18.44 5.68
C VAL A 187 -9.84 18.28 5.71
N ARG A 188 -10.35 17.05 5.77
CA ARG A 188 -11.80 16.76 5.61
C ARG A 188 -12.54 16.41 6.89
N GLY A 189 -11.83 16.20 8.00
CA GLY A 189 -12.39 15.71 9.27
C GLY A 189 -12.88 14.25 9.25
N LYS A 190 -12.96 13.57 8.10
CA LYS A 190 -13.46 12.20 7.97
C LYS A 190 -12.47 11.16 8.51
N LEU A 191 -13.00 10.12 9.15
CA LEU A 191 -12.23 8.95 9.57
C LEU A 191 -12.00 8.01 8.39
N SER A 192 -10.85 7.34 8.40
CA SER A 192 -10.48 6.29 7.43
C SER A 192 -9.86 5.13 8.19
N LEU A 193 -10.25 3.91 7.85
CA LEU A 193 -9.71 2.70 8.46
C LEU A 193 -8.24 2.55 8.07
N GLN A 194 -7.33 2.61 9.04
CA GLN A 194 -5.88 2.55 8.80
C GLN A 194 -5.31 1.25 9.41
N ILE A 195 -5.37 0.18 8.64
CA ILE A 195 -4.87 -1.13 9.05
C ILE A 195 -4.11 -1.75 7.90
N HIS A 196 -2.90 -2.22 8.17
CA HIS A 196 -2.27 -3.21 7.32
C HIS A 196 -2.53 -4.61 7.91
N PRO A 197 -3.50 -5.37 7.37
CA PRO A 197 -4.15 -6.47 8.07
C PRO A 197 -3.23 -7.65 8.37
N SER A 198 -2.30 -7.94 7.46
CA SER A 198 -1.33 -9.02 7.59
C SER A 198 -0.38 -8.85 8.78
N CYS A 199 -0.13 -7.61 9.21
CA CYS A 199 0.91 -7.30 10.20
C CYS A 199 0.42 -7.17 11.64
N VAL A 200 -0.89 -7.30 11.88
CA VAL A 200 -1.47 -7.13 13.22
C VAL A 200 -1.44 -8.45 13.96
N CYS A 201 -0.85 -8.45 15.17
CA CYS A 201 -0.87 -9.60 16.07
C CYS A 201 -1.79 -9.40 17.28
N LYS A 202 -2.03 -8.16 17.72
CA LYS A 202 -2.89 -7.86 18.88
C LYS A 202 -3.76 -6.63 18.65
N ILE A 203 -4.93 -6.62 19.28
CA ILE A 203 -5.83 -5.46 19.37
C ILE A 203 -5.95 -5.10 20.85
N HIS A 204 -5.47 -3.92 21.22
CA HIS A 204 -5.63 -3.32 22.54
C HIS A 204 -6.98 -2.62 22.57
N LEU A 205 -7.80 -2.80 23.59
CA LEU A 205 -9.12 -2.21 23.72
C LEU A 205 -9.09 -0.96 24.62
N ALA A 206 -10.14 -0.12 24.53
CA ALA A 206 -10.23 1.12 25.29
C ALA A 206 -10.37 0.89 26.81
N ASP A 207 -10.90 -0.26 27.21
CA ASP A 207 -10.99 -0.71 28.60
C ASP A 207 -9.67 -1.29 29.15
N GLY A 208 -8.60 -1.25 28.35
CA GLY A 208 -7.28 -1.78 28.72
C GLY A 208 -7.10 -3.28 28.46
N SER A 209 -8.15 -4.00 28.07
CA SER A 209 -8.04 -5.42 27.72
C SER A 209 -7.34 -5.63 26.37
N VAL A 210 -6.75 -6.81 26.17
CA VAL A 210 -6.00 -7.14 24.94
C VAL A 210 -6.55 -8.40 24.30
N ILE A 211 -6.83 -8.32 22.99
CA ILE A 211 -7.14 -9.48 22.15
C ILE A 211 -5.85 -9.88 21.43
N ASP A 212 -5.33 -11.07 21.73
CA ASP A 212 -4.10 -11.62 21.17
C ASP A 212 -4.25 -12.99 20.50
N GLY A 213 -5.43 -13.64 20.62
CA GLY A 213 -5.77 -14.81 19.83
C GLY A 213 -5.84 -14.49 18.33
N LEU A 214 -4.86 -14.96 17.54
CA LEU A 214 -4.71 -14.60 16.12
C LEU A 214 -5.96 -14.83 15.28
N ALA A 215 -6.69 -15.93 15.50
CA ALA A 215 -7.94 -16.20 14.79
C ALA A 215 -8.98 -15.10 15.04
N ARG A 216 -9.12 -14.65 16.30
CA ARG A 216 -10.04 -13.58 16.70
C ARG A 216 -9.58 -12.23 16.15
N VAL A 217 -8.29 -11.92 16.25
CA VAL A 217 -7.68 -10.69 15.71
C VAL A 217 -7.94 -10.58 14.20
N ARG A 218 -7.61 -11.63 13.44
CA ARG A 218 -7.80 -11.67 11.99
C ARG A 218 -9.27 -11.61 11.60
N GLY A 219 -10.15 -12.29 12.33
CA GLY A 219 -11.59 -12.22 12.11
C GLY A 219 -12.16 -10.80 12.29
N ILE A 220 -11.74 -10.08 13.33
CA ILE A 220 -12.12 -8.68 13.55
C ILE A 220 -11.63 -7.79 12.41
N ILE A 221 -10.36 -7.91 12.05
CA ILE A 221 -9.76 -7.11 10.97
C ILE A 221 -10.46 -7.39 9.64
N TYR A 222 -10.67 -8.65 9.30
CA TYR A 222 -11.36 -9.04 8.08
C TYR A 222 -12.76 -8.44 8.02
N ARG A 223 -13.55 -8.51 9.10
CA ARG A 223 -14.89 -7.91 9.13
C ARG A 223 -14.85 -6.39 8.92
N LEU A 224 -13.90 -5.69 9.53
CA LEU A 224 -13.74 -4.24 9.33
C LEU A 224 -13.36 -3.89 7.88
N GLN A 225 -12.58 -4.74 7.22
CA GLN A 225 -12.11 -4.51 5.85
C GLN A 225 -13.04 -5.08 4.78
N ARG A 226 -13.90 -6.05 5.11
CA ARG A 226 -14.71 -6.77 4.14
C ARG A 226 -15.55 -5.86 3.24
N PRO A 227 -16.18 -4.78 3.75
CA PRO A 227 -16.87 -3.84 2.88
C PRO A 227 -15.92 -3.21 1.85
N THR A 228 -14.75 -2.75 2.29
CA THR A 228 -13.79 -2.01 1.44
C THR A 228 -13.05 -2.85 0.40
N ILE A 229 -13.14 -4.18 0.48
CA ILE A 229 -12.54 -5.10 -0.50
C ILE A 229 -13.60 -5.83 -1.34
N SER A 230 -14.86 -5.39 -1.26
CA SER A 230 -15.90 -5.82 -2.19
C SER A 230 -15.55 -5.37 -3.60
N SER A 231 -15.87 -6.16 -4.63
CA SER A 231 -15.60 -5.79 -6.03
C SER A 231 -16.23 -4.45 -6.43
N HIS A 232 -17.32 -4.07 -5.77
CA HIS A 232 -18.04 -2.81 -5.96
C HIS A 232 -17.20 -1.58 -5.55
N ASP A 233 -16.34 -1.72 -4.53
CA ASP A 233 -15.59 -0.63 -3.88
C ASP A 233 -14.09 -0.66 -4.23
N VAL A 234 -13.67 -1.59 -5.08
CA VAL A 234 -12.27 -1.78 -5.49
C VAL A 234 -12.01 -1.14 -6.85
N TYR A 235 -11.05 -0.22 -6.89
CA TYR A 235 -10.50 0.29 -8.14
C TYR A 235 -9.39 -0.64 -8.64
N ALA A 236 -9.66 -1.34 -9.74
CA ALA A 236 -8.66 -2.11 -10.48
C ALA A 236 -8.10 -1.25 -11.62
N HIS A 237 -6.81 -0.93 -11.57
CA HIS A 237 -6.16 -0.15 -12.61
C HIS A 237 -5.60 -1.07 -13.70
N ASP A 238 -6.03 -0.83 -14.94
CA ASP A 238 -5.45 -1.44 -16.13
C ASP A 238 -4.21 -0.64 -16.54
N TRP A 239 -3.04 -1.21 -16.26
CA TRP A 239 -1.75 -0.54 -16.47
C TRP A 239 -1.42 -0.43 -17.95
N SER A 240 -0.93 0.74 -18.36
CA SER A 240 -0.26 0.91 -19.65
C SER A 240 1.10 1.56 -19.42
N GLU A 241 1.99 1.45 -20.40
CA GLU A 241 3.27 2.15 -20.35
C GLU A 241 3.07 3.66 -20.11
N GLY A 242 3.99 4.28 -19.37
CA GLY A 242 3.92 5.70 -19.01
C GLY A 242 2.80 6.06 -18.02
N ASN A 243 2.20 5.08 -17.35
CA ASN A 243 1.27 5.35 -16.27
C ASN A 243 2.07 5.58 -14.99
N MET A 244 1.79 6.68 -14.31
CA MET A 244 2.32 6.95 -12.98
C MET A 244 1.16 7.16 -12.02
N ILE A 245 1.11 6.38 -10.95
CA ILE A 245 0.12 6.55 -9.88
C ILE A 245 0.80 7.17 -8.67
N LEU A 246 0.20 8.24 -8.16
CA LEU A 246 0.42 8.78 -6.82
C LEU A 246 -0.78 8.45 -5.95
N PHE A 247 -0.56 7.94 -4.74
CA PHE A 247 -1.67 7.59 -3.84
C PHE A 247 -1.40 7.97 -2.38
N ASN A 248 -2.47 8.32 -1.68
CA ASN A 248 -2.45 8.67 -0.27
C ASN A 248 -2.48 7.39 0.59
N ASN A 249 -1.30 6.93 0.99
CA ASN A 249 -1.12 5.71 1.78
C ASN A 249 -1.72 5.76 3.21
N HIS A 250 -2.28 6.91 3.64
CA HIS A 250 -3.10 6.97 4.86
C HIS A 250 -4.53 6.46 4.66
N ARG A 251 -5.04 6.51 3.42
CA ARG A 251 -6.46 6.24 3.13
C ARG A 251 -6.70 5.04 2.25
N VAL A 252 -5.76 4.71 1.36
CA VAL A 252 -5.93 3.55 0.47
C VAL A 252 -5.13 2.36 0.96
N LEU A 253 -5.76 1.18 0.88
CA LEU A 253 -5.07 -0.11 0.90
C LEU A 253 -4.93 -0.57 -0.55
N HIS A 254 -3.78 -1.12 -0.91
CA HIS A 254 -3.53 -1.63 -2.25
C HIS A 254 -2.96 -3.05 -2.20
N SER A 255 -3.25 -3.81 -3.26
CA SER A 255 -2.67 -5.11 -3.54
C SER A 255 -2.32 -5.18 -5.02
N ILE A 256 -1.34 -6.00 -5.36
CA ILE A 256 -0.98 -6.26 -6.76
C ILE A 256 -1.72 -7.52 -7.20
N GLY A 257 -2.59 -7.37 -8.20
CA GLY A 257 -3.37 -8.47 -8.76
C GLY A 257 -2.70 -9.01 -10.02
N GLY A 258 -2.03 -10.16 -9.91
CA GLY A 258 -1.59 -11.00 -11.04
C GLY A 258 -0.50 -10.42 -11.94
N THR A 259 0.28 -11.32 -12.54
CA THR A 259 1.11 -11.05 -13.73
C THR A 259 0.34 -11.62 -14.92
N PRO A 260 0.12 -10.88 -16.03
CA PRO A 260 -0.42 -11.50 -17.24
C PRO A 260 0.60 -12.52 -17.74
N TYR A 261 0.22 -13.80 -17.72
CA TYR A 261 0.94 -14.84 -18.45
C TYR A 261 0.35 -14.86 -19.86
N PHE A 262 1.11 -14.38 -20.84
CA PHE A 262 0.88 -14.79 -22.21
C PHE A 262 1.36 -16.24 -22.32
N THR A 263 0.43 -17.20 -22.33
CA THR A 263 0.72 -18.51 -22.91
C THR A 263 0.64 -18.32 -24.41
N THR A 264 1.79 -18.29 -25.08
CA THR A 264 1.88 -18.53 -26.53
C THR A 264 1.43 -19.95 -26.85
#